data_AF-A0AAV4BDJ1-F1
#
_entry.id   AF-A0AAV4BDJ1-F1
#
_cell.length_a   1.000
_cell.length_b   1.000
_cell.length_c   1.000
_cell.angle_alpha   90.00
_cell.angle_beta   90.00
_cell.angle_gamma   90.00
#
_symmetry.space_group_name_H-M   'P 1'
#
loop_
_entity.id
_entity.type
_entity.pdbx_description
1 polymer ?
#
loop_
_entity_poly.entity_id
_entity_poly.type
_entity_poly.pdbx_seq_one_letter_code
_entity_poly.pdbx_strand_id
1 'polypeptide(L)'
;MCELLTGNQVSVNSIPVPDLYSSHEEADSRIILHCMYASQQPTTERVIVRSPDSDVFLLLLSFSDAISKPLIFDTGSGNNRRQLNITDLAATMSKRLRDAIIGLHAFTGCDSTSCFAGKGKLKALKMLQRDQDLQDTFSRFGALEYASYASYRDLCLPTVWETISYQC
;
A
#
# COMPACT_ATOMS: atom_id res chain seq x y z
N MET A 1 -15.96 -10.43 -0.76
CA MET A 1 -15.94 -11.14 -2.06
C MET A 1 -15.68 -10.07 -3.12
N CYS A 2 -14.64 -10.25 -3.95
CA CYS A 2 -14.33 -9.33 -5.04
C CYS A 2 -14.64 -10.02 -6.38
N GLU A 3 -15.13 -9.24 -7.34
CA GLU A 3 -15.56 -9.75 -8.64
C GLU A 3 -14.81 -9.03 -9.77
N LEU A 4 -14.40 -9.78 -10.78
CA LEU A 4 -13.91 -9.25 -12.04
C LEU A 4 -15.11 -8.98 -12.94
N LEU A 5 -15.29 -7.71 -13.30
CA LEU A 5 -16.31 -7.31 -14.26
C LEU A 5 -15.73 -7.37 -15.67
N THR A 6 -16.33 -8.17 -16.53
CA THR A 6 -15.99 -8.25 -17.96
C THR A 6 -17.24 -7.97 -18.76
N GLY A 7 -17.14 -7.21 -19.86
CA GLY A 7 -18.36 -6.83 -20.57
C GLY A 7 -18.13 -5.91 -21.73
N ASN A 8 -19.23 -5.64 -22.43
CA ASN A 8 -19.34 -4.61 -23.44
C ASN A 8 -20.38 -3.57 -22.99
N GLN A 9 -20.70 -2.59 -23.84
CA GLN A 9 -21.68 -1.56 -23.51
C GLN A 9 -23.11 -2.10 -23.27
N VAL A 10 -23.38 -3.38 -23.54
CA VAL A 10 -24.71 -4.00 -23.51
C VAL A 10 -24.83 -5.02 -22.38
N SER A 11 -23.74 -5.63 -21.94
CA SER A 11 -23.74 -6.71 -20.95
C SER A 11 -22.49 -6.69 -20.10
N VAL A 12 -22.66 -6.93 -18.79
CA VAL A 12 -21.59 -7.06 -17.81
C VAL A 12 -21.72 -8.44 -17.16
N ASN A 13 -20.67 -9.24 -17.28
CA ASN A 13 -20.48 -10.48 -16.54
C ASN A 13 -19.63 -10.19 -15.31
N SER A 14 -20.03 -10.72 -14.16
CA SER A 14 -19.20 -10.72 -12.95
C SER A 14 -18.70 -12.13 -12.65
N ILE A 15 -17.41 -12.24 -12.37
CA ILE A 15 -16.77 -13.51 -12.03
C ILE A 15 -16.07 -13.30 -10.69
N PRO A 16 -16.40 -14.06 -9.63
CA PRO A 16 -15.68 -14.01 -8.38
C PRO A 16 -14.18 -14.27 -8.59
N VAL A 17 -13.33 -13.50 -7.92
CA VAL A 17 -11.87 -13.67 -7.96
C VAL A 17 -11.41 -14.15 -6.60
N PRO A 18 -11.15 -15.46 -6.42
CA PRO A 18 -10.79 -16.01 -5.12
C PRO A 18 -9.53 -15.41 -4.50
N ASP A 19 -8.55 -15.08 -5.34
CA ASP A 19 -7.30 -14.45 -4.93
C ASP A 19 -7.49 -13.04 -4.34
N LEU A 20 -8.68 -12.45 -4.49
CA LEU A 20 -9.05 -11.15 -3.94
C LEU A 20 -10.01 -11.27 -2.74
N TYR A 21 -10.20 -12.47 -2.17
CA TYR A 21 -10.92 -12.60 -0.90
C TYR A 21 -10.11 -11.97 0.24
N SER A 22 -10.77 -11.10 1.00
CA SER A 22 -10.21 -10.49 2.19
C SER A 22 -11.29 -10.27 3.24
N SER A 23 -10.92 -10.45 4.51
CA SER A 23 -11.72 -10.09 5.68
C SER A 23 -11.59 -8.62 6.07
N HIS A 24 -10.67 -7.87 5.44
CA HIS A 24 -10.50 -6.44 5.70
C HIS A 24 -11.74 -5.68 5.21
N GLU A 25 -12.28 -4.80 6.05
CA GLU A 25 -13.45 -3.97 5.75
C GLU A 25 -13.08 -2.68 5.01
N GLU A 26 -11.91 -2.11 5.31
CA GLU A 26 -11.53 -0.80 4.76
C GLU A 26 -11.06 -0.90 3.30
N ALA A 27 -11.40 0.11 2.49
CA ALA A 27 -11.12 0.10 1.06
C ALA A 27 -9.65 0.45 0.74
N ASP A 28 -9.05 1.32 1.55
CA ASP A 28 -7.66 1.73 1.44
C ASP A 28 -6.69 0.57 1.71
N SER A 29 -6.99 -0.27 2.69
CA SER A 29 -6.24 -1.49 2.98
C SER A 29 -6.40 -2.49 1.84
N ARG A 30 -7.63 -2.75 1.38
CA ARG A 30 -7.92 -3.70 0.29
C ARG A 30 -7.30 -3.30 -1.05
N ILE A 31 -7.04 -2.02 -1.31
CA ILE A 31 -6.47 -1.58 -2.59
C ILE A 31 -5.09 -2.22 -2.85
N ILE A 32 -4.33 -2.51 -1.79
CA ILE A 32 -3.00 -3.12 -1.90
C ILE A 32 -3.13 -4.54 -2.48
N LEU A 33 -4.16 -5.28 -2.07
CA LEU A 33 -4.44 -6.64 -2.57
C LEU A 33 -4.74 -6.62 -4.06
N HIS A 34 -5.58 -5.67 -4.46
CA HIS A 34 -5.89 -5.44 -5.87
C HIS A 34 -4.66 -5.03 -6.68
N CYS A 35 -3.77 -4.20 -6.13
CA CYS A 35 -2.54 -3.80 -6.81
C CYS A 35 -1.60 -4.97 -7.03
N MET A 36 -1.40 -5.80 -6.00
CA MET A 36 -0.57 -7.01 -6.09
C MET A 36 -1.13 -7.96 -7.14
N TYR A 37 -2.42 -8.31 -7.04
CA TYR A 37 -3.10 -9.18 -8.00
C TYR A 37 -2.99 -8.65 -9.44
N ALA A 38 -3.27 -7.35 -9.64
CA ALA A 38 -3.20 -6.72 -10.96
C ALA A 38 -1.76 -6.76 -11.52
N SER A 39 -0.75 -6.54 -10.68
CA SER A 39 0.66 -6.53 -11.10
C SER A 39 1.19 -7.90 -11.52
N GLN A 40 0.57 -8.97 -11.04
CA GLN A 40 0.90 -10.35 -11.40
C GLN A 40 0.26 -10.79 -12.74
N GLN A 41 -0.74 -10.06 -13.24
CA GLN A 41 -1.40 -10.44 -14.49
C GLN A 41 -0.44 -10.25 -15.69
N PRO A 42 -0.33 -11.22 -16.61
CA PRO A 42 0.58 -11.15 -17.75
C PRO A 42 0.34 -9.94 -18.66
N THR A 43 -0.92 -9.51 -18.77
CA THR A 43 -1.34 -8.39 -19.63
C THR A 43 -1.18 -7.02 -18.98
N THR A 44 -0.83 -6.95 -17.69
CA THR A 44 -0.69 -5.68 -16.99
C THR A 44 0.67 -5.05 -17.27
N GLU A 45 0.66 -3.89 -17.91
CA GLU A 45 1.85 -3.05 -18.11
C GLU A 45 2.18 -2.18 -16.90
N ARG A 46 1.14 -1.66 -16.24
CA ARG A 46 1.24 -0.77 -15.07
C ARG A 46 -0.03 -0.83 -14.24
N VAL A 47 0.08 -0.56 -12.94
CA VAL A 47 -1.04 -0.43 -12.02
C VAL A 47 -1.29 1.06 -11.76
N ILE A 48 -2.53 1.52 -11.95
CA ILE A 48 -2.92 2.90 -11.66
C ILE A 48 -3.97 2.88 -10.56
N VAL A 49 -3.66 3.50 -9.42
CA VAL A 49 -4.59 3.67 -8.30
C VAL A 49 -5.08 5.10 -8.30
N ARG A 50 -6.40 5.29 -8.49
CA ARG A 50 -7.02 6.60 -8.39
C ARG A 50 -7.64 6.79 -7.01
N SER A 51 -7.12 7.73 -6.23
CA SER A 51 -7.71 8.11 -4.95
C SER A 51 -7.33 9.55 -4.55
N PRO A 52 -8.23 10.33 -3.94
CA PRO A 52 -7.88 11.58 -3.28
C PRO A 52 -7.22 11.37 -1.91
N ASP A 53 -7.24 10.14 -1.38
CA ASP A 53 -6.86 9.82 -0.01
C ASP A 53 -5.34 9.76 0.20
N SER A 54 -4.87 10.40 1.27
CA SER A 54 -3.47 10.34 1.68
C SER A 54 -3.07 8.99 2.27
N ASP A 55 -4.02 8.23 2.82
CA ASP A 55 -3.72 6.93 3.42
C ASP A 55 -3.44 5.87 2.37
N VAL A 56 -4.22 5.86 1.29
CA VAL A 56 -3.90 5.09 0.08
C VAL A 56 -2.49 5.44 -0.42
N PHE A 57 -2.12 6.72 -0.47
CA PHE A 57 -0.77 7.12 -0.90
C PHE A 57 0.34 6.55 0.01
N LEU A 58 0.17 6.62 1.33
CA LEU A 58 1.14 6.08 2.29
C LEU A 58 1.22 4.54 2.22
N LEU A 59 0.09 3.86 2.05
CA LEU A 59 0.05 2.41 1.86
C LEU A 59 0.78 2.00 0.57
N LEU A 60 0.51 2.67 -0.55
CA LEU A 60 1.20 2.36 -1.82
C LEU A 60 2.71 2.56 -1.75
N LEU A 61 3.19 3.58 -1.02
CA LEU A 61 4.63 3.77 -0.78
C LEU A 61 5.24 2.67 0.08
N SER A 62 4.52 2.22 1.09
CA SER A 62 4.98 1.18 2.02
C SER A 62 5.07 -0.18 1.33
N PHE A 63 4.08 -0.51 0.50
CA PHE A 63 3.93 -1.81 -0.16
C PHE A 63 4.46 -1.84 -1.59
N SER A 64 5.20 -0.81 -2.02
CA SER A 64 5.69 -0.71 -3.40
C SER A 64 6.54 -1.91 -3.85
N ASP A 65 7.29 -2.52 -2.92
CA ASP A 65 8.15 -3.68 -3.23
C ASP A 65 7.36 -4.95 -3.55
N ALA A 66 6.12 -5.05 -3.08
CA ALA A 66 5.25 -6.19 -3.34
C ALA A 66 4.54 -6.09 -4.70
N ILE A 67 4.63 -4.95 -5.39
CA ILE A 67 3.93 -4.67 -6.63
C ILE A 67 4.95 -4.74 -7.78
N SER A 68 4.90 -5.81 -8.56
CA SER A 68 5.94 -6.16 -9.55
C SER A 68 5.90 -5.33 -10.84
N LYS A 69 5.00 -4.35 -10.94
CA LYS A 69 4.79 -3.50 -12.13
C LYS A 69 4.86 -2.03 -11.74
N PRO A 70 5.16 -1.12 -12.68
CA PRO A 70 5.09 0.31 -12.43
C PRO A 70 3.77 0.71 -11.77
N LEU A 71 3.87 1.43 -10.65
CA LEU A 71 2.75 1.83 -9.82
C LEU A 71 2.55 3.34 -9.89
N ILE A 72 1.39 3.76 -10.37
CA ILE A 72 1.01 5.17 -10.51
C ILE A 72 -0.10 5.50 -9.53
N PHE A 73 0.07 6.58 -8.76
CA PHE A 73 -0.97 7.16 -7.93
C PHE A 73 -1.57 8.38 -8.62
N ASP A 74 -2.85 8.29 -8.98
CA ASP A 74 -3.62 9.34 -9.65
C ASP A 74 -4.54 10.04 -8.66
N THR A 75 -4.25 11.30 -8.35
CA THR A 75 -4.92 12.06 -7.30
C THR A 75 -5.32 13.46 -7.75
N GLY A 76 -6.15 14.13 -6.95
CA GLY A 76 -6.73 15.44 -7.28
C GLY A 76 -7.85 15.38 -8.32
N SER A 77 -8.41 16.55 -8.64
CA SER A 77 -9.54 16.72 -9.56
C SER A 77 -9.39 17.97 -10.41
N GLY A 78 -10.00 17.98 -11.59
CA GLY A 78 -9.93 19.06 -12.56
C GLY A 78 -8.48 19.47 -12.88
N ASN A 79 -8.22 20.77 -12.83
CA ASN A 79 -6.89 21.35 -13.06
C ASN A 79 -5.83 20.94 -12.02
N ASN A 80 -6.24 20.36 -10.88
CA ASN A 80 -5.35 19.91 -9.82
C ASN A 80 -5.07 18.40 -9.87
N ARG A 81 -5.56 17.70 -10.91
CA ARG A 81 -5.27 16.28 -11.12
C ARG A 81 -3.79 16.08 -11.43
N ARG A 82 -3.17 15.11 -10.77
CA ARG A 82 -1.75 14.76 -10.94
C ARG A 82 -1.55 13.26 -10.81
N GLN A 83 -0.57 12.75 -11.53
CA GLN A 83 -0.13 11.36 -11.45
C GLN A 83 1.29 11.34 -10.87
N LEU A 84 1.48 10.54 -9.83
CA LEU A 84 2.76 10.34 -9.16
C LEU A 84 3.23 8.92 -9.44
N ASN A 85 4.46 8.76 -9.93
CA ASN A 85 5.06 7.43 -10.04
C ASN A 85 5.57 6.99 -8.67
N ILE A 86 4.83 6.07 -8.04
CA ILE A 86 5.14 5.54 -6.71
C ILE A 86 6.37 4.66 -6.76
N THR A 87 6.57 3.89 -7.84
CA THR A 87 7.76 3.06 -8.02
C THR A 87 9.03 3.92 -8.00
N ASP A 88 9.05 5.01 -8.78
CA ASP A 88 10.20 5.92 -8.82
C ASP A 88 10.40 6.64 -7.49
N LEU A 89 9.31 7.11 -6.87
CA LEU A 89 9.37 7.80 -5.58
C LEU A 89 9.90 6.87 -4.49
N ALA A 90 9.44 5.62 -4.43
CA ALA A 90 9.90 4.61 -3.48
C ALA A 90 11.39 4.28 -3.68
N ALA A 91 11.88 4.28 -4.92
CA ALA A 91 13.30 4.07 -5.21
C ALA A 91 14.20 5.19 -4.65
N THR A 92 13.68 6.40 -4.44
CA THR A 92 14.42 7.48 -3.76
C THR A 92 14.44 7.38 -2.24
N MET A 93 13.65 6.47 -1.65
CA MET A 93 13.49 6.29 -0.21
C MET A 93 14.23 5.04 0.25
N SER A 94 14.86 5.11 1.43
CA SER A 94 15.46 3.92 2.03
C SER A 94 14.39 2.89 2.36
N LYS A 95 14.71 1.60 2.26
CA LYS A 95 13.79 0.53 2.67
C LYS A 95 13.31 0.72 4.11
N ARG A 96 14.23 1.08 5.01
CA ARG A 96 13.94 1.40 6.42
C ARG A 96 12.87 2.48 6.58
N LEU A 97 12.97 3.57 5.82
CA LEU A 97 11.97 4.63 5.85
C LEU A 97 10.62 4.12 5.35
N ARG A 98 10.57 3.31 4.30
CA ARG A 98 9.33 2.74 3.76
C ARG A 98 8.67 1.77 4.74
N ASP A 99 9.45 0.89 5.37
CA ASP A 99 8.99 -0.03 6.41
C ASP A 99 8.38 0.74 7.60
N ALA A 100 8.90 1.93 7.91
CA ALA A 100 8.43 2.78 8.99
C ALA A 100 7.13 3.57 8.67
N ILE A 101 6.73 3.70 7.40
CA ILE A 101 5.54 4.47 7.02
C ILE A 101 4.26 3.84 7.59
N ILE A 102 4.15 2.51 7.62
CA ILE A 102 2.98 1.82 8.18
C ILE A 102 2.82 2.13 9.67
N GLY A 103 3.90 2.00 10.44
CA GLY A 103 3.86 2.33 11.86
C GLY A 103 3.51 3.80 12.11
N LEU A 104 4.00 4.69 11.25
CA LEU A 104 3.65 6.11 11.30
C LEU A 104 2.17 6.37 10.97
N HIS A 105 1.61 5.69 9.96
CA HIS A 105 0.21 5.82 9.57
C HIS A 105 -0.71 5.42 10.72
N ALA A 106 -0.47 4.23 11.31
CA ALA A 106 -1.22 3.75 12.47
C ALA A 106 -1.11 4.70 13.68
N PHE A 107 0.09 5.23 13.93
CA PHE A 107 0.35 6.13 15.06
C PHE A 107 -0.25 7.54 14.90
N THR A 108 -0.31 8.07 13.67
CA THR A 108 -0.77 9.44 13.42
C THR A 108 -2.26 9.57 13.19
N GLY A 109 -2.99 8.45 13.24
CA GLY A 109 -4.43 8.37 13.02
C GLY A 109 -4.75 7.68 11.70
N CYS A 110 -5.20 6.43 11.74
CA CYS A 110 -5.96 5.79 10.66
C CYS A 110 -7.46 5.79 11.02
N ASP A 111 -8.31 5.12 10.25
CA ASP A 111 -9.75 5.08 10.53
C ASP A 111 -10.09 4.49 11.92
N SER A 112 -9.19 3.69 12.50
CA SER A 112 -9.33 3.11 13.84
C SER A 112 -8.61 3.87 14.97
N THR A 113 -7.80 4.89 14.67
CA THR A 113 -7.04 5.65 15.68
C THR A 113 -7.26 7.16 15.55
N SER A 114 -7.42 7.84 16.69
CA SER A 114 -7.57 9.31 16.69
C SER A 114 -6.27 10.00 16.28
N CYS A 115 -6.37 11.09 15.52
CA CYS A 115 -5.21 11.89 15.14
C CYS A 115 -4.82 12.89 16.24
N PHE A 116 -3.54 13.28 16.27
CA PHE A 116 -3.07 14.35 17.15
C PHE A 116 -3.59 15.72 16.67
N ALA A 117 -4.31 16.43 17.53
CA ALA A 117 -4.86 17.75 17.21
C ALA A 117 -3.78 18.71 16.68
N GLY A 118 -3.99 19.25 15.48
CA GLY A 118 -3.07 20.19 14.82
C GLY A 118 -1.77 19.58 14.29
N LYS A 119 -1.64 18.24 14.24
CA LYS A 119 -0.48 17.55 13.65
C LYS A 119 -0.93 16.68 12.48
N GLY A 120 -0.60 17.11 11.26
CA GLY A 120 -0.89 16.34 10.04
C GLY A 120 0.17 15.27 9.71
N LYS A 121 -0.25 14.24 8.97
CA LYS A 121 0.59 13.12 8.48
C LYS A 121 1.85 13.60 7.73
N LEU A 122 1.73 14.68 6.95
CA LEU A 122 2.87 15.28 6.25
C LEU A 122 3.97 15.78 7.19
N LYS A 123 3.61 16.36 8.34
CA LYS A 123 4.59 16.83 9.32
C LYS A 123 5.30 15.64 9.98
N ALA A 124 4.55 14.59 10.31
CA ALA A 124 5.09 13.37 10.88
C ALA A 124 6.03 12.64 9.90
N LEU A 125 5.66 12.55 8.62
CA LEU A 125 6.51 11.94 7.58
C LEU A 125 7.82 12.71 7.39
N LYS A 126 7.77 14.04 7.42
CA LYS A 126 8.98 14.90 7.38
C LYS A 126 9.91 14.69 8.58
N MET A 127 9.35 14.37 9.76
CA MET A 127 10.16 14.04 10.94
C MET A 127 10.79 12.66 10.77
N LEU A 128 9.98 11.67 10.36
CA LEU A 128 10.44 10.30 10.10
C LEU A 128 11.59 10.25 9.09
N GLN A 129 11.50 11.04 8.01
CA GLN A 129 12.56 11.13 6.99
C GLN A 129 13.94 11.55 7.52
N ARG A 130 14.00 12.28 8.64
CA ARG A 130 15.24 12.87 9.16
C ARG A 130 15.82 12.12 10.35
N ASP A 131 15.07 11.23 10.95
CA ASP A 131 15.39 10.62 12.23
C ASP A 131 15.40 9.09 12.10
N GLN A 132 16.58 8.49 12.24
CA GLN A 132 16.77 7.05 12.07
C GLN A 132 16.19 6.26 13.24
N ASP A 133 16.22 6.81 14.45
CA ASP A 133 15.65 6.15 15.63
C ASP A 133 14.13 6.10 15.54
N LEU A 134 13.50 7.15 15.01
CA LEU A 134 12.09 7.13 14.67
C LEU A 134 11.80 6.11 13.56
N GLN A 135 12.63 6.01 12.53
CA GLN A 135 12.46 4.97 11.50
C GLN A 135 12.49 3.58 12.13
N ASP A 136 13.50 3.25 12.93
CA ASP A 136 13.60 1.93 13.57
C ASP A 136 12.42 1.65 14.50
N THR A 137 12.00 2.65 15.29
CA THR A 137 10.84 2.53 16.19
C THR A 137 9.56 2.25 15.41
N PHE A 138 9.29 3.02 14.36
CA PHE A 138 8.07 2.86 13.58
C PHE A 138 8.10 1.66 12.63
N SER A 139 9.27 1.21 12.17
CA SER A 139 9.41 -0.07 11.47
C SER A 139 9.03 -1.23 12.39
N ARG A 140 9.51 -1.22 13.65
CA ARG A 140 9.15 -2.24 14.64
C ARG A 140 7.67 -2.17 15.03
N PHE A 141 7.14 -0.96 15.24
CA PHE A 141 5.74 -0.75 15.57
C PHE A 141 4.82 -1.22 14.43
N GLY A 142 5.14 -0.83 13.20
CA GLY A 142 4.42 -1.28 12.01
C GLY A 142 4.45 -2.80 11.90
N ALA A 143 5.59 -3.45 12.09
CA ALA A 143 5.71 -4.91 12.04
C ALA A 143 4.78 -5.67 12.99
N LEU A 144 4.38 -5.06 14.12
CA LEU A 144 3.39 -5.63 15.04
C LEU A 144 1.97 -5.53 14.48
N GLU A 145 1.63 -4.44 13.80
CA GLU A 145 0.37 -4.29 13.08
C GLU A 145 0.30 -5.14 11.80
N TYR A 146 1.43 -5.40 11.14
CA TYR A 146 1.53 -6.25 9.94
C TYR A 146 0.95 -7.67 10.15
N ALA A 147 0.80 -8.14 11.39
CA ALA A 147 0.12 -9.39 11.70
C ALA A 147 -1.38 -9.40 11.26
N SER A 148 -2.03 -8.24 11.15
CA SER A 148 -3.40 -8.13 10.60
C SER A 148 -3.42 -8.16 9.06
N TYR A 149 -2.34 -7.70 8.43
CA TYR A 149 -2.05 -7.82 7.00
C TYR A 149 -1.49 -9.22 6.65
N ALA A 150 -1.56 -10.20 7.56
CA ALA A 150 -1.09 -11.56 7.29
C ALA A 150 -1.85 -12.28 6.16
N SER A 151 -3.03 -11.82 5.72
CA SER A 151 -3.71 -12.39 4.54
C SER A 151 -2.94 -12.15 3.23
N TYR A 152 -2.04 -11.17 3.20
CA TYR A 152 -1.15 -10.90 2.06
C TYR A 152 0.00 -11.93 1.94
N ARG A 153 0.20 -12.78 2.96
CA ARG A 153 1.26 -13.80 3.01
C ARG A 153 1.02 -14.96 2.05
N ASP A 154 -0.24 -15.32 1.79
CA ASP A 154 -0.57 -16.49 0.98
C ASP A 154 -0.56 -16.19 -0.54
N LEU A 155 -0.47 -14.92 -0.93
CA LEU A 155 -0.37 -14.46 -2.33
C LEU A 155 1.05 -14.02 -2.73
N CYS A 156 1.97 -13.93 -1.78
CA CYS A 156 3.39 -13.66 -2.01
C CYS A 156 4.17 -14.98 -1.99
N LEU A 157 4.81 -15.29 -3.11
CA LEU A 157 5.72 -16.42 -3.25
C LEU A 157 6.75 -16.47 -2.08
N PRO A 158 7.11 -17.67 -1.60
CA PRO A 158 7.93 -17.90 -0.40
C PRO A 158 9.34 -17.28 -0.40
N THR A 159 9.83 -16.75 -1.51
CA THR A 159 11.26 -16.49 -1.73
C THR A 159 11.81 -15.20 -1.11
N VAL A 160 10.97 -14.27 -0.64
CA VAL A 160 11.47 -13.02 -0.02
C VAL A 160 11.78 -13.22 1.49
N TRP A 161 11.11 -14.18 2.15
CA TRP A 161 11.21 -14.37 3.60
C TRP A 161 12.30 -15.34 4.05
N GLU A 162 12.76 -16.23 3.18
CA GLU A 162 13.94 -17.07 3.49
C GLU A 162 15.18 -16.18 3.70
N THR A 163 15.34 -15.10 2.93
CA THR A 163 16.52 -14.22 3.04
C THR A 163 16.60 -13.45 4.36
N ILE A 164 15.47 -13.12 5.00
CA ILE A 164 15.45 -12.35 6.26
C ILE A 164 15.54 -13.28 7.49
N SER A 165 15.07 -14.53 7.38
CA SER A 165 15.09 -15.49 8.49
C SER A 165 16.46 -16.14 8.72
N TYR A 166 17.38 -16.07 7.75
CA TYR A 166 18.73 -16.66 7.83
C TYR A 166 19.85 -15.65 8.14
N GLN A 167 19.51 -14.42 8.55
CA GLN A 167 20.51 -13.41 9.01
C GLN A 167 20.22 -12.87 10.42
N CYS A 168 19.57 -13.67 11.27
CA CYS A 168 19.64 -13.54 12.73
C CYS A 168 20.44 -14.71 13.31
#